data_AF-N9Q2P7-F1
#
_entry.id   AF-N9Q2P7-F1
#
_cell.length_a   1.000
_cell.length_b   1.000
_cell.length_c   1.000
_cell.angle_alpha   90.00
_cell.angle_beta   90.00
_cell.angle_gamma   90.00
#
_symmetry.space_group_name_H-M   'P 1'
#
loop_
_entity.id
_entity.type
_entity.pdbx_description
1 polymer ?
#
loop_
_entity_poly.entity_id
_entity_poly.type
_entity_poly.pdbx_seq_one_letter_code
_entity_poly.pdbx_strand_id
1 'polypeptide(L)'
;MLFNFIVMPKKLKLLALSVVVMPSIILLGCQNIQPHVQALVTQKQTEDQIATAFENIQTSGVLVTYDGKAIQKYGNALNRADQRYIPASTFKMLNALIGIQHHKTSPNEVFKWDGQKRAFTSWEKDLTLAEAMQASAVPVYQELARRIGLELMASEVKRVGYGNQSIGTQVDNFWLVGPLEITPVEEVKFAYALAKKQLAFDSSTQQQVKDMLLIEDIQGTKIYAKSGWGMDVKPQVGWWTGWVEQPNGQVTAFSLNMEMKKAAHAEARKAIVYQALQQLGLLPQ
;
A
#
# COMPACT_ATOMS: atom_id res chain seq x y z
N MET A 1 -7.12 -33.79 90.86
CA MET A 1 -8.05 -33.28 89.84
C MET A 1 -8.17 -34.37 88.78
N LEU A 2 -9.20 -35.21 88.88
CA LEU A 2 -10.42 -35.21 88.05
C LEU A 2 -10.12 -35.51 86.56
N PHE A 3 -10.67 -36.49 85.84
CA PHE A 3 -11.68 -37.55 86.05
C PHE A 3 -11.56 -38.52 84.83
N ASN A 4 -11.78 -39.83 85.04
CA ASN A 4 -12.56 -40.84 84.26
C ASN A 4 -12.79 -40.69 82.72
N PHE A 5 -13.04 -41.70 81.87
CA PHE A 5 -12.99 -43.18 81.81
C PHE A 5 -13.68 -43.59 80.45
N ILE A 6 -13.31 -44.75 79.89
CA ILE A 6 -14.09 -45.66 78.98
C ILE A 6 -14.24 -45.30 77.47
N VAL A 7 -13.86 -46.28 76.60
CA VAL A 7 -14.68 -47.01 75.59
C VAL A 7 -13.86 -47.38 74.33
N MET A 8 -13.49 -48.67 74.22
CA MET A 8 -13.25 -49.42 72.96
C MET A 8 -14.61 -49.61 72.22
N PRO A 9 -14.72 -49.84 70.88
CA PRO A 9 -14.10 -51.03 70.25
C PRO A 9 -13.96 -51.06 68.70
N LYS A 10 -13.52 -52.25 68.23
CA LYS A 10 -13.85 -52.98 66.97
C LYS A 10 -12.83 -53.01 65.82
N LYS A 11 -12.44 -54.27 65.56
CA LYS A 11 -11.71 -54.84 64.42
C LYS A 11 -12.49 -54.74 63.10
N LEU A 12 -11.77 -54.61 61.99
CA LEU A 12 -12.10 -55.08 60.62
C LEU A 12 -10.73 -55.14 59.88
N LYS A 13 -10.11 -56.26 59.46
CA LYS A 13 -10.44 -57.24 58.40
C LYS A 13 -11.05 -56.56 57.17
N LEU A 14 -10.66 -56.76 55.91
CA LEU A 14 -9.64 -57.57 55.23
C LEU A 14 -9.65 -57.08 53.75
N LEU A 15 -8.50 -57.18 53.08
CA LEU A 15 -8.24 -57.33 51.63
C LEU A 15 -9.39 -57.15 50.60
N ALA A 16 -9.13 -56.35 49.55
CA ALA A 16 -8.80 -56.84 48.19
C ALA A 16 -8.64 -55.65 47.23
N LEU A 17 -7.43 -55.48 46.67
CA LEU A 17 -7.13 -54.50 45.62
C LEU A 17 -7.11 -55.26 44.27
N SER A 18 -8.16 -55.12 43.46
CA SER A 18 -8.20 -55.58 42.08
C SER A 18 -7.76 -54.44 41.16
N VAL A 19 -6.53 -54.53 40.65
CA VAL A 19 -6.01 -53.61 39.63
C VAL A 19 -6.55 -54.05 38.26
N VAL A 20 -7.47 -53.25 37.70
CA VAL A 20 -7.87 -53.35 36.30
C VAL A 20 -6.96 -52.41 35.50
N VAL A 21 -6.03 -52.98 34.73
CA VAL A 21 -5.25 -52.24 33.74
C VAL A 21 -6.05 -52.21 32.43
N MET A 22 -6.68 -51.08 32.13
CA MET A 22 -7.16 -50.76 30.78
C MET A 22 -5.99 -50.21 29.96
N PRO A 23 -5.73 -50.69 28.72
CA PRO A 23 -4.77 -50.04 27.85
C PRO A 23 -5.40 -48.78 27.25
N SER A 24 -4.87 -47.62 27.64
CA SER A 24 -5.12 -46.35 26.96
C SER A 24 -4.54 -46.42 25.55
N ILE A 25 -5.42 -46.57 24.55
CA ILE A 25 -5.09 -46.31 23.15
C ILE A 25 -4.88 -44.80 23.02
N ILE A 26 -3.63 -44.37 23.10
CA ILE A 26 -3.24 -43.00 22.77
C ILE A 26 -3.34 -42.89 21.24
N LEU A 27 -4.38 -42.21 20.75
CA LEU A 27 -4.45 -41.71 19.37
C LEU A 27 -3.35 -40.64 19.17
N LEU A 28 -2.12 -41.09 18.94
CA LEU A 28 -1.05 -40.31 18.32
C LEU A 28 -1.28 -40.29 16.81
N GLY A 29 -2.29 -39.54 16.38
CA GLY A 29 -2.69 -39.48 14.99
C GLY A 29 -3.29 -38.14 14.63
N CYS A 30 -2.46 -37.09 14.62
CA CYS A 30 -2.61 -35.83 13.86
C CYS A 30 -1.49 -34.84 14.24
N GLN A 31 -0.24 -35.14 13.92
CA GLN A 31 0.85 -34.14 14.02
C GLN A 31 1.63 -33.92 12.71
N ASN A 32 1.21 -34.57 11.62
CA ASN A 32 1.86 -34.43 10.31
C ASN A 32 0.96 -33.66 9.33
N ILE A 33 0.48 -32.47 9.72
CA ILE A 33 0.06 -31.50 8.71
C ILE A 33 1.35 -31.10 7.97
N GLN A 34 1.48 -31.54 6.72
CA GLN A 34 2.65 -31.22 5.90
C GLN A 34 2.89 -29.70 5.88
N PRO A 35 4.14 -29.21 5.96
CA PRO A 35 4.46 -27.78 6.00
C PRO A 35 3.86 -26.98 4.82
N HIS A 36 3.62 -27.65 3.69
CA HIS A 36 2.91 -27.09 2.54
C HIS A 36 1.44 -26.74 2.84
N VAL A 37 0.70 -27.61 3.54
CA VAL A 37 -0.70 -27.36 3.90
C VAL A 37 -0.80 -26.18 4.87
N GLN A 38 0.13 -26.09 5.83
CA GLN A 38 0.17 -24.97 6.77
C GLN A 38 0.45 -23.63 6.06
N ALA A 39 1.39 -23.61 5.11
CA ALA A 39 1.70 -22.41 4.32
C ALA A 39 0.50 -21.94 3.49
N LEU A 40 -0.22 -22.86 2.84
CA LEU A 40 -1.43 -22.55 2.09
C LEU A 40 -2.55 -21.99 2.97
N VAL A 41 -2.74 -22.54 4.17
CA VAL A 41 -3.74 -22.05 5.13
C VAL A 41 -3.39 -20.63 5.59
N THR A 42 -2.13 -20.36 5.94
CA THR A 42 -1.67 -19.03 6.34
C THR A 42 -1.82 -18.03 5.21
N GLN A 43 -1.44 -18.39 3.97
CA GLN A 43 -1.61 -17.52 2.80
C GLN A 43 -3.09 -17.16 2.59
N LYS A 44 -3.98 -18.15 2.62
CA LYS A 44 -5.43 -17.91 2.46
C LYS A 44 -5.99 -17.02 3.56
N GLN A 45 -5.56 -17.21 4.82
CA GLN A 45 -5.97 -16.35 5.93
C GLN A 45 -5.53 -14.89 5.71
N THR A 46 -4.31 -14.66 5.24
CA THR A 46 -3.83 -13.31 4.89
C THR A 46 -4.65 -12.70 3.74
N GLU A 47 -4.95 -13.47 2.70
CA GLU A 47 -5.80 -13.03 1.57
C GLU A 47 -7.20 -12.62 2.05
N ASP A 48 -7.84 -13.44 2.89
CA ASP A 48 -9.17 -13.18 3.47
C ASP A 48 -9.15 -11.91 4.35
N GLN A 49 -8.13 -11.74 5.20
CA GLN A 49 -8.02 -10.56 6.07
C GLN A 49 -7.86 -9.25 5.27
N ILE A 50 -7.07 -9.27 4.19
CA ILE A 50 -6.92 -8.10 3.32
C ILE A 50 -8.23 -7.80 2.59
N ALA A 51 -8.96 -8.82 2.13
CA ALA A 51 -10.28 -8.64 1.51
C ALA A 51 -11.29 -8.00 2.48
N THR A 52 -11.35 -8.48 3.72
CA THR A 52 -12.22 -7.93 4.77
C THR A 52 -11.94 -6.46 5.07
N ALA A 53 -10.70 -5.99 4.93
CA ALA A 53 -10.37 -4.58 5.13
C ALA A 53 -11.13 -3.64 4.17
N PHE A 54 -11.35 -4.06 2.92
CA PHE A 54 -12.17 -3.32 1.95
C PHE A 54 -13.68 -3.45 2.23
N GLU A 55 -14.13 -4.62 2.67
CA GLU A 55 -15.54 -4.89 3.00
C GLU A 55 -16.02 -4.09 4.20
N ASN A 56 -15.19 -3.98 5.24
CA ASN A 56 -15.49 -3.22 6.46
C ASN A 56 -15.77 -1.73 6.19
N ILE A 57 -15.17 -1.19 5.13
CA ILE A 57 -15.40 0.20 4.69
C ILE A 57 -16.41 0.29 3.53
N GLN A 58 -17.05 -0.82 3.17
CA GLN A 58 -18.12 -0.90 2.18
C GLN A 58 -17.70 -0.44 0.77
N THR A 59 -16.52 -0.83 0.34
CA THR A 59 -16.00 -0.50 -0.99
C THR A 59 -15.39 -1.69 -1.72
N SER A 60 -15.13 -1.50 -3.00
CA SER A 60 -14.47 -2.48 -3.86
C SER A 60 -13.05 -2.02 -4.14
N GLY A 61 -12.08 -2.90 -3.97
CA GLY A 61 -10.68 -2.57 -4.18
C GLY A 61 -9.76 -3.77 -4.35
N VAL A 62 -8.55 -3.46 -4.76
CA VAL A 62 -7.44 -4.40 -4.93
C VAL A 62 -6.16 -3.76 -4.41
N LEU A 63 -5.32 -4.58 -3.78
CA LEU A 63 -3.92 -4.30 -3.50
C LEU A 63 -3.09 -5.20 -4.39
N VAL A 64 -2.23 -4.61 -5.21
CA VAL A 64 -1.26 -5.34 -6.02
C VAL A 64 0.11 -5.16 -5.39
N THR A 65 0.91 -6.23 -5.28
CA THR A 65 2.33 -6.15 -4.87
C THR A 65 3.24 -6.73 -5.93
N TYR A 66 4.49 -6.25 -5.97
CA TYR A 66 5.53 -6.70 -6.90
C TYR A 66 6.91 -6.65 -6.24
N ASP A 67 7.59 -7.79 -6.18
CA ASP A 67 8.94 -7.94 -5.62
C ASP A 67 10.06 -7.89 -6.68
N GLY A 68 9.70 -7.64 -7.94
CA GLY A 68 10.60 -7.74 -9.11
C GLY A 68 10.49 -9.08 -9.85
N LYS A 69 9.79 -10.06 -9.29
CA LYS A 69 9.61 -11.39 -9.88
C LYS A 69 8.14 -11.73 -10.10
N ALA A 70 7.32 -11.61 -9.06
CA ALA A 70 5.93 -12.05 -9.08
C ALA A 70 4.98 -10.91 -8.71
N ILE A 71 3.88 -10.82 -9.45
CA ILE A 71 2.74 -9.98 -9.11
C ILE A 71 1.80 -10.78 -8.22
N GLN A 72 1.45 -10.23 -7.06
CA GLN A 72 0.40 -10.78 -6.20
C GLN A 72 -0.76 -9.79 -6.09
N LYS A 73 -1.99 -10.30 -5.97
CA LYS A 73 -3.24 -9.50 -5.96
C LYS A 73 -4.06 -9.90 -4.73
N TYR A 74 -4.48 -8.92 -3.95
CA TYR A 74 -5.27 -9.10 -2.73
C TYR A 74 -6.47 -8.14 -2.73
N GLY A 75 -7.53 -8.45 -1.98
CA GLY A 75 -8.70 -7.59 -1.85
C GLY A 75 -9.99 -8.25 -2.33
N ASN A 76 -11.09 -7.50 -2.32
CA ASN A 76 -12.44 -8.01 -2.63
C ASN A 76 -12.88 -7.77 -4.09
N ALA A 77 -12.03 -7.18 -4.93
CA ALA A 77 -12.31 -6.92 -6.35
C ALA A 77 -11.06 -7.09 -7.21
N LEU A 78 -10.53 -8.32 -7.29
CA LEU A 78 -9.24 -8.63 -7.94
C LEU A 78 -9.18 -8.27 -9.43
N ASN A 79 -10.31 -8.27 -10.12
CA ASN A 79 -10.40 -7.87 -11.53
C ASN A 79 -9.96 -6.42 -11.77
N ARG A 80 -10.02 -5.56 -10.75
CA ARG A 80 -9.53 -4.17 -10.82
C ARG A 80 -8.04 -4.08 -11.12
N ALA A 81 -7.26 -5.13 -10.82
CA ALA A 81 -5.80 -5.12 -11.01
C ALA A 81 -5.38 -4.85 -12.47
N ASP A 82 -6.23 -5.24 -13.43
CA ASP A 82 -5.97 -5.14 -14.86
C ASP A 82 -6.93 -4.14 -15.54
N GLN A 83 -7.77 -3.44 -14.77
CA GLN A 83 -8.64 -2.37 -15.27
C GLN A 83 -7.92 -1.03 -15.26
N ARG A 84 -8.18 -0.22 -16.28
CA ARG A 84 -7.63 1.13 -16.43
C ARG A 84 -8.45 2.14 -15.65
N TYR A 85 -7.75 3.04 -14.96
CA TYR A 85 -8.34 4.22 -14.32
C TYR A 85 -7.41 5.40 -14.51
N ILE A 86 -7.93 6.62 -14.38
CA ILE A 86 -7.06 7.79 -14.28
C ILE A 86 -6.07 7.64 -13.10
N PRO A 87 -4.80 8.04 -13.26
CA PRO A 87 -3.81 7.95 -12.17
C PRO A 87 -4.12 8.97 -11.04
N ALA A 88 -4.84 10.05 -11.34
CA ALA A 88 -5.00 11.17 -10.42
C ALA A 88 -3.63 11.62 -9.89
N SER A 89 -3.50 11.84 -8.57
CA SER A 89 -2.27 12.40 -8.00
C SER A 89 -1.08 11.44 -7.92
N THR A 90 -1.20 10.16 -8.29
CA THR A 90 0.00 9.28 -8.44
C THR A 90 0.88 9.75 -9.58
N PHE A 91 0.29 10.36 -10.62
CA PHE A 91 1.00 10.93 -11.76
C PHE A 91 2.02 12.01 -11.36
N LYS A 92 1.88 12.62 -10.18
CA LYS A 92 2.87 13.58 -9.64
C LYS A 92 4.28 13.00 -9.60
N MET A 93 4.42 11.68 -9.38
CA MET A 93 5.72 10.99 -9.44
C MET A 93 6.38 11.17 -10.82
N LEU A 94 5.65 10.87 -11.91
CA LEU A 94 6.17 11.01 -13.26
C LEU A 94 6.31 12.48 -13.69
N ASN A 95 5.37 13.34 -13.30
CA ASN A 95 5.45 14.79 -13.56
C ASN A 95 6.74 15.39 -12.95
N ALA A 96 7.07 15.04 -11.71
CA ALA A 96 8.31 15.47 -11.06
C ALA A 96 9.57 14.93 -11.79
N LEU A 97 9.57 13.65 -12.19
CA LEU A 97 10.69 13.06 -12.95
C LEU A 97 10.95 13.83 -14.25
N ILE A 98 9.89 14.07 -15.04
CA ILE A 98 9.98 14.81 -16.30
C ILE A 98 10.43 16.24 -16.05
N GLY A 99 9.83 16.92 -15.06
CA GLY A 99 10.13 18.30 -14.73
C GLY A 99 11.61 18.51 -14.35
N ILE A 100 12.15 17.62 -13.51
CA ILE A 100 13.55 17.70 -13.07
C ILE A 100 14.51 17.30 -14.19
N GLN A 101 14.23 16.21 -14.91
CA GLN A 101 15.08 15.73 -16.01
C GLN A 101 15.29 16.80 -17.09
N HIS A 102 14.24 17.54 -17.40
CA HIS A 102 14.25 18.56 -18.45
C HIS A 102 14.43 19.99 -17.89
N HIS A 103 14.96 20.10 -16.67
CA HIS A 103 15.33 21.36 -16.02
C HIS A 103 14.19 22.40 -15.98
N LYS A 104 12.94 21.94 -15.86
CA LYS A 104 11.75 22.80 -15.69
C LYS A 104 11.54 23.22 -14.24
N THR A 105 12.20 22.51 -13.33
CA THR A 105 12.23 22.81 -11.90
C THR A 105 13.38 22.06 -11.21
N SER A 106 13.54 22.28 -9.92
CA SER A 106 14.37 21.47 -9.01
C SER A 106 13.56 21.13 -7.75
N PRO A 107 13.97 20.12 -6.95
CA PRO A 107 13.26 19.74 -5.73
C PRO A 107 12.96 20.89 -4.77
N ASN A 108 13.89 21.84 -4.69
CA ASN A 108 13.89 22.93 -3.71
C ASN A 108 13.41 24.27 -4.31
N GLU A 109 13.06 24.29 -5.60
CA GLU A 109 12.47 25.49 -6.18
C GLU A 109 11.13 25.78 -5.50
N VAL A 110 10.94 27.02 -5.05
CA VAL A 110 9.72 27.46 -4.39
C VAL A 110 8.72 27.96 -5.43
N PHE A 111 7.58 27.29 -5.52
CA PHE A 111 6.42 27.72 -6.29
C PHE A 111 5.60 28.68 -5.43
N LYS A 112 5.51 29.94 -5.87
CA LYS A 112 4.85 31.00 -5.12
C LYS A 112 3.32 30.85 -5.16
N TRP A 113 2.67 31.06 -4.02
CA TRP A 113 1.23 31.20 -3.99
C TRP A 113 0.82 32.56 -4.55
N ASP A 114 -0.18 32.58 -5.42
CA ASP A 114 -0.73 33.74 -6.11
C ASP A 114 -1.75 34.53 -5.27
N GLY A 115 -1.97 34.14 -4.02
CA GLY A 115 -2.96 34.74 -3.12
C GLY A 115 -4.41 34.35 -3.42
N GLN A 116 -4.66 33.53 -4.44
CA GLN A 116 -6.01 33.09 -4.80
C GLN A 116 -6.46 31.93 -3.91
N LYS A 117 -7.74 31.91 -3.56
CA LYS A 117 -8.33 30.84 -2.75
C LYS A 117 -8.21 29.49 -3.46
N ARG A 118 -7.79 28.45 -2.73
CA ARG A 118 -7.61 27.09 -3.26
C ARG A 118 -8.57 26.11 -2.60
N ALA A 119 -8.67 24.90 -3.15
CA ALA A 119 -9.54 23.84 -2.63
C ALA A 119 -9.21 23.44 -1.17
N PHE A 120 -7.93 23.59 -0.77
CA PHE A 120 -7.46 23.32 0.58
C PHE A 120 -6.56 24.45 1.06
N THR A 121 -6.78 24.92 2.28
CA THR A 121 -5.93 25.95 2.93
C THR A 121 -4.48 25.49 3.07
N SER A 122 -4.22 24.17 3.14
CA SER A 122 -2.86 23.63 3.12
C SER A 122 -2.09 23.93 1.83
N TRP A 123 -2.77 24.32 0.74
CA TRP A 123 -2.17 24.73 -0.53
C TRP A 123 -2.00 26.24 -0.66
N GLU A 124 -2.51 27.05 0.27
CA GLU A 124 -2.50 28.51 0.26
C GLU A 124 -1.22 29.05 0.90
N LYS A 125 -0.08 28.56 0.40
CA LYS A 125 1.26 28.96 0.81
C LYS A 125 2.26 28.63 -0.28
N ASP A 126 3.43 29.25 -0.19
CA ASP A 126 4.59 28.87 -0.98
C ASP A 126 4.98 27.42 -0.67
N LEU A 127 5.29 26.67 -1.72
CA LEU A 127 5.64 25.25 -1.62
C LEU A 127 6.81 24.93 -2.53
N THR A 128 7.78 24.17 -2.02
CA THR A 128 8.71 23.42 -2.87
C THR A 128 7.99 22.29 -3.61
N LEU A 129 8.62 21.74 -4.65
CA LEU A 129 8.05 20.57 -5.35
C LEU A 129 7.88 19.36 -4.40
N ALA A 130 8.81 19.20 -3.46
CA ALA A 130 8.77 18.16 -2.43
C ALA A 130 7.60 18.36 -1.46
N GLU A 131 7.41 19.57 -0.92
CA GLU A 131 6.27 19.87 -0.04
C GLU A 131 4.94 19.74 -0.79
N ALA A 132 4.90 20.13 -2.07
CA ALA A 132 3.73 19.93 -2.92
C ALA A 132 3.43 18.46 -3.21
N MET A 133 4.43 17.58 -3.25
CA MET A 133 4.25 16.13 -3.36
C MET A 133 3.49 15.59 -2.14
N GLN A 134 3.96 15.97 -0.94
CA GLN A 134 3.41 15.57 0.36
C GLN A 134 2.00 16.12 0.58
N ALA A 135 1.80 17.42 0.35
CA ALA A 135 0.49 18.08 0.43
C ALA A 135 -0.46 17.70 -0.73
N SER A 136 0.04 16.95 -1.71
CA SER A 136 -0.65 16.63 -2.96
C SER A 136 -1.20 17.86 -3.68
N ALA A 137 -0.49 18.99 -3.61
CA ALA A 137 -0.93 20.29 -4.13
C ALA A 137 -1.03 20.28 -5.65
N VAL A 138 -2.26 20.14 -6.16
CA VAL A 138 -2.54 20.09 -7.60
C VAL A 138 -2.04 21.34 -8.33
N PRO A 139 -2.24 22.58 -7.83
CA PRO A 139 -1.84 23.80 -8.57
C PRO A 139 -0.34 23.86 -8.90
N VAL A 140 0.53 23.41 -7.99
CA VAL A 140 1.99 23.37 -8.21
C VAL A 140 2.35 22.42 -9.36
N TYR A 141 1.73 21.24 -9.40
CA TYR A 141 1.98 20.25 -10.44
C TYR A 141 1.31 20.60 -11.77
N GLN A 142 0.24 21.40 -11.76
CA GLN A 142 -0.32 22.01 -12.96
C GLN A 142 0.62 23.06 -13.54
N GLU A 143 1.18 23.94 -12.69
CA GLU A 143 2.20 24.89 -13.12
C GLU A 143 3.40 24.17 -13.72
N LEU A 144 3.93 23.13 -13.05
CA LEU A 144 5.01 22.32 -13.58
C LEU A 144 4.66 21.69 -14.94
N ALA A 145 3.46 21.12 -15.08
CA ALA A 145 3.01 20.55 -16.35
C ALA A 145 2.95 21.60 -17.48
N ARG A 146 2.52 22.83 -17.18
CA ARG A 146 2.54 23.94 -18.15
C ARG A 146 3.97 24.35 -18.53
N ARG A 147 4.90 24.37 -17.57
CA ARG A 147 6.34 24.63 -17.83
C ARG A 147 6.99 23.54 -18.69
N ILE A 148 6.59 22.27 -18.50
CA ILE A 148 7.00 21.14 -19.33
C ILE A 148 6.45 21.32 -20.76
N GLY A 149 5.18 21.69 -20.88
CA GLY A 149 4.50 21.87 -22.16
C GLY A 149 3.98 20.56 -22.75
N LEU A 150 2.95 20.67 -23.60
CA LEU A 150 2.18 19.53 -24.08
C LEU A 150 3.03 18.52 -24.88
N GLU A 151 3.83 19.01 -25.82
CA GLU A 151 4.64 18.17 -26.71
C GLU A 151 5.66 17.33 -25.93
N LEU A 152 6.44 17.98 -25.06
CA LEU A 152 7.42 17.30 -24.23
C LEU A 152 6.74 16.30 -23.29
N MET A 153 5.65 16.70 -22.62
CA MET A 153 4.90 15.81 -21.74
C MET A 153 4.39 14.56 -22.48
N ALA A 154 3.80 14.74 -23.67
CA ALA A 154 3.31 13.61 -24.48
C ALA A 154 4.44 12.68 -24.89
N SER A 155 5.57 13.24 -25.33
CA SER A 155 6.74 12.46 -25.74
C SER A 155 7.32 11.65 -24.58
N GLU A 156 7.40 12.22 -23.38
CA GLU A 156 7.97 11.57 -22.20
C GLU A 156 7.04 10.51 -21.62
N VAL A 157 5.73 10.79 -21.54
CA VAL A 157 4.72 9.81 -21.11
C VAL A 157 4.75 8.58 -22.03
N LYS A 158 4.88 8.79 -23.34
CA LYS A 158 5.05 7.72 -24.33
C LYS A 158 6.38 6.99 -24.17
N ARG A 159 7.49 7.72 -24.04
CA ARG A 159 8.85 7.16 -23.92
C ARG A 159 9.00 6.26 -22.69
N VAL A 160 8.39 6.66 -21.56
CA VAL A 160 8.36 5.87 -20.32
C VAL A 160 7.39 4.69 -20.41
N GLY A 161 6.43 4.73 -21.35
CA GLY A 161 5.39 3.71 -21.48
C GLY A 161 4.37 3.77 -20.34
N TYR A 162 4.05 4.97 -19.84
CA TYR A 162 3.17 5.13 -18.69
C TYR A 162 1.69 4.99 -19.07
N GLY A 163 1.06 3.91 -18.58
CA GLY A 163 -0.35 3.60 -18.82
C GLY A 163 -0.68 3.46 -20.31
N ASN A 164 -1.82 4.02 -20.72
CA ASN A 164 -2.26 4.08 -22.11
C ASN A 164 -1.52 5.13 -22.96
N GLN A 165 -0.58 5.87 -22.36
CA GLN A 165 0.29 6.86 -23.00
C GLN A 165 -0.44 8.04 -23.67
N SER A 166 -1.72 8.24 -23.37
CA SER A 166 -2.54 9.28 -23.99
C SER A 166 -2.76 10.44 -23.02
N ILE A 167 -2.32 11.65 -23.37
CA ILE A 167 -2.54 12.85 -22.55
C ILE A 167 -3.52 13.85 -23.17
N GLY A 168 -4.03 13.57 -24.36
CA GLY A 168 -4.94 14.48 -25.07
C GLY A 168 -4.28 15.82 -25.41
N THR A 169 -5.04 16.91 -25.30
CA THR A 169 -4.61 18.27 -25.69
C THR A 169 -4.44 19.22 -24.51
N GLN A 170 -4.89 18.85 -23.32
CA GLN A 170 -4.91 19.70 -22.12
C GLN A 170 -3.81 19.25 -21.15
N VAL A 171 -2.66 19.95 -21.18
CA VAL A 171 -1.45 19.54 -20.45
C VAL A 171 -1.58 19.59 -18.93
N ASP A 172 -2.54 20.33 -18.37
CA ASP A 172 -2.63 20.60 -16.93
C ASP A 172 -3.78 19.86 -16.21
N ASN A 173 -4.46 18.93 -16.88
CA ASN A 173 -5.52 18.14 -16.23
C ASN A 173 -5.66 16.69 -16.71
N PHE A 174 -4.86 16.23 -17.69
CA PHE A 174 -5.05 14.92 -18.31
C PHE A 174 -4.98 13.72 -17.33
N TRP A 175 -4.30 13.87 -16.21
CA TRP A 175 -4.22 12.86 -15.15
C TRP A 175 -5.40 12.92 -14.16
N LEU A 176 -6.15 14.02 -14.15
CA LEU A 176 -7.30 14.27 -13.26
C LEU A 176 -8.63 13.84 -13.88
N VAL A 177 -8.75 13.93 -15.20
CA VAL A 177 -10.02 13.70 -15.92
C VAL A 177 -9.87 12.82 -17.16
N GLY A 178 -8.67 12.30 -17.43
CA GLY A 178 -8.35 11.58 -18.66
C GLY A 178 -7.84 12.51 -19.77
N PRO A 179 -7.40 11.96 -20.91
CA PRO A 179 -7.57 10.58 -21.34
C PRO A 179 -6.52 9.60 -20.78
N LEU A 180 -5.58 10.07 -19.94
CA LEU A 180 -4.55 9.20 -19.40
C LEU A 180 -5.15 8.21 -18.40
N GLU A 181 -4.91 6.93 -18.63
CA GLU A 181 -5.33 5.87 -17.73
C GLU A 181 -4.25 4.79 -17.58
N ILE A 182 -4.19 4.19 -16.40
CA ILE A 182 -3.20 3.19 -16.00
C ILE A 182 -3.88 2.09 -15.16
N THR A 183 -3.37 0.86 -15.25
CA THR A 183 -3.83 -0.24 -14.39
C THR A 183 -3.04 -0.31 -13.08
N PRO A 184 -3.60 -0.90 -12.01
CA PRO A 184 -2.83 -1.15 -10.78
C PRO A 184 -1.57 -2.01 -10.99
N VAL A 185 -1.59 -2.95 -11.94
CA VAL A 185 -0.40 -3.72 -12.34
C VAL A 185 0.65 -2.86 -13.03
N GLU A 186 0.25 -1.87 -13.82
CA GLU A 186 1.17 -0.90 -14.43
C GLU A 186 1.75 0.07 -13.38
N GLU A 187 0.93 0.57 -12.45
CA GLU A 187 1.35 1.43 -11.33
C GLU A 187 2.40 0.75 -10.44
N VAL A 188 2.18 -0.51 -10.03
CA VAL A 188 3.13 -1.22 -9.16
C VAL A 188 4.46 -1.48 -9.85
N LYS A 189 4.46 -1.71 -11.17
CA LYS A 189 5.69 -1.88 -11.97
C LYS A 189 6.43 -0.56 -12.11
N PHE A 190 5.72 0.54 -12.35
CA PHE A 190 6.30 1.88 -12.38
C PHE A 190 6.94 2.23 -11.02
N ALA A 191 6.23 1.97 -9.91
CA ALA A 191 6.72 2.21 -8.56
C ALA A 191 7.98 1.37 -8.25
N TYR A 192 7.99 0.08 -8.63
CA TYR A 192 9.17 -0.77 -8.48
C TYR A 192 10.36 -0.26 -9.29
N ALA A 193 10.14 0.12 -10.55
CA ALA A 193 11.19 0.64 -11.40
C ALA A 193 11.76 1.95 -10.84
N LEU A 194 10.93 2.85 -10.32
CA LEU A 194 11.40 4.06 -9.62
C LEU A 194 12.22 3.71 -8.36
N ALA A 195 11.72 2.78 -7.53
CA ALA A 195 12.40 2.34 -6.31
C ALA A 195 13.82 1.82 -6.58
N LYS A 196 13.97 1.06 -7.67
CA LYS A 196 15.25 0.50 -8.14
C LYS A 196 16.04 1.45 -9.04
N LYS A 197 15.51 2.65 -9.32
CA LYS A 197 16.08 3.66 -10.23
C LYS A 197 16.34 3.13 -11.64
N GLN A 198 15.39 2.36 -12.16
CA GLN A 198 15.42 1.65 -13.44
C GLN A 198 14.54 2.31 -14.53
N LEU A 199 13.84 3.40 -14.22
CA LEU A 199 13.17 4.17 -15.25
C LEU A 199 14.20 4.84 -16.16
N ALA A 200 13.80 5.18 -17.39
CA ALA A 200 14.66 5.84 -18.38
C ALA A 200 14.84 7.35 -18.05
N PHE A 201 15.33 7.65 -16.87
CA PHE A 201 15.71 8.98 -16.36
C PHE A 201 17.07 8.85 -15.68
N ASP A 202 17.76 9.97 -15.48
CA ASP A 202 19.03 9.95 -14.75
C ASP A 202 18.84 9.41 -13.34
N SER A 203 19.80 8.61 -12.85
CA SER A 203 19.71 8.03 -11.51
C SER A 203 19.62 9.12 -10.43
N SER A 204 20.17 10.31 -10.66
CA SER A 204 20.07 11.46 -9.75
C SER A 204 18.64 12.04 -9.73
N THR A 205 18.01 12.20 -10.89
CA THR A 205 16.60 12.61 -11.03
C THR A 205 15.68 11.63 -10.29
N GLN A 206 15.87 10.32 -10.51
CA GLN A 206 15.07 9.30 -9.84
C GLN A 206 15.28 9.32 -8.32
N GLN A 207 16.52 9.51 -7.84
CA GLN A 207 16.80 9.64 -6.41
C GLN A 207 16.09 10.85 -5.80
N GLN A 208 16.13 12.01 -6.46
CA GLN A 208 15.47 13.23 -5.97
C GLN A 208 13.96 13.04 -5.82
N VAL A 209 13.29 12.42 -6.81
CA VAL A 209 11.85 12.13 -6.71
C VAL A 209 11.56 11.05 -5.66
N LYS A 210 12.43 10.04 -5.54
CA LYS A 210 12.34 9.01 -4.51
C LYS A 210 12.30 9.63 -3.11
N ASP A 211 13.17 10.59 -2.85
CA ASP A 211 13.26 11.25 -1.53
C ASP A 211 12.01 12.06 -1.19
N MET A 212 11.33 12.65 -2.20
CA MET A 212 10.05 13.34 -2.01
C MET A 212 8.90 12.41 -1.59
N LEU A 213 9.04 11.10 -1.82
CA LEU A 213 7.99 10.12 -1.59
C LEU A 213 8.12 9.43 -0.24
N LEU A 214 9.19 9.66 0.52
CA LEU A 214 9.34 9.07 1.84
C LEU A 214 8.17 9.52 2.73
N ILE A 215 7.46 8.54 3.28
CA ILE A 215 6.38 8.77 4.23
C ILE A 215 6.89 8.56 5.64
N GLU A 216 7.49 7.40 5.90
CA GLU A 216 7.90 6.96 7.24
C GLU A 216 9.11 6.00 7.16
N ASP A 217 9.88 5.96 8.25
CA ASP A 217 10.93 4.98 8.53
C ASP A 217 10.61 4.31 9.88
N ILE A 218 10.33 3.01 9.85
CA ILE A 218 9.91 2.22 11.01
C ILE A 218 10.92 1.09 11.20
N GLN A 219 11.77 1.24 12.20
CA GLN A 219 12.81 0.24 12.53
C GLN A 219 13.71 -0.09 11.32
N GLY A 220 14.03 0.91 10.48
CA GLY A 220 14.82 0.74 9.26
C GLY A 220 14.04 0.25 8.04
N THR A 221 12.75 -0.07 8.18
CA THR A 221 11.85 -0.31 7.06
C THR A 221 11.25 1.01 6.60
N LYS A 222 11.56 1.43 5.38
CA LYS A 222 11.10 2.71 4.82
C LYS A 222 9.90 2.51 3.92
N ILE A 223 8.89 3.34 4.07
CA ILE A 223 7.72 3.39 3.18
C ILE A 223 7.82 4.64 2.32
N TYR A 224 7.78 4.45 1.01
CA TYR A 224 7.69 5.52 0.04
C TYR A 224 6.36 5.39 -0.70
N ALA A 225 5.58 6.46 -0.82
CA ALA A 225 4.29 6.37 -1.50
C ALA A 225 3.76 7.70 -2.00
N LYS A 226 2.85 7.61 -2.96
CA LYS A 226 1.97 8.68 -3.36
C LYS A 226 0.51 8.26 -3.34
N SER A 227 -0.32 9.07 -2.70
CA SER A 227 -1.77 8.95 -2.74
C SER A 227 -2.38 9.55 -4.02
N GLY A 228 -3.50 9.00 -4.47
CA GLY A 228 -4.31 9.55 -5.57
C GLY A 228 -5.79 9.50 -5.26
N TRP A 229 -6.54 10.54 -5.63
CA TRP A 229 -8.00 10.56 -5.60
C TRP A 229 -8.52 11.29 -6.83
N GLY A 230 -9.15 10.55 -7.75
CA GLY A 230 -9.85 11.11 -8.89
C GLY A 230 -11.26 11.53 -8.48
N MET A 231 -11.42 12.79 -8.05
CA MET A 231 -12.71 13.31 -7.57
C MET A 231 -13.66 13.70 -8.72
N ASP A 232 -13.09 14.02 -9.89
CA ASP A 232 -13.81 14.58 -11.04
C ASP A 232 -14.27 13.52 -12.07
N VAL A 233 -14.18 12.24 -11.69
CA VAL A 233 -14.63 11.10 -12.51
C VAL A 233 -15.68 10.27 -11.77
N LYS A 234 -16.49 9.52 -12.52
CA LYS A 234 -17.50 8.60 -11.96
C LYS A 234 -17.34 7.21 -12.57
N PRO A 235 -17.22 6.15 -11.75
CA PRO A 235 -17.02 6.19 -10.30
C PRO A 235 -15.67 6.85 -9.91
N GLN A 236 -15.59 7.46 -8.73
CA GLN A 236 -14.34 8.05 -8.25
C GLN A 236 -13.33 6.94 -7.91
N VAL A 237 -12.05 7.20 -8.17
CA VAL A 237 -10.96 6.24 -7.95
C VAL A 237 -9.99 6.73 -6.88
N GLY A 238 -9.55 5.82 -6.03
CA GLY A 238 -8.58 6.05 -4.96
C GLY A 238 -7.35 5.18 -5.15
N TRP A 239 -6.18 5.78 -4.93
CA TRP A 239 -4.88 5.15 -5.08
C TRP A 239 -4.01 5.33 -3.83
N TRP A 240 -3.16 4.35 -3.57
CA TRP A 240 -1.99 4.46 -2.72
C TRP A 240 -0.87 3.59 -3.30
N THR A 241 0.06 4.22 -3.99
CA THR A 241 1.08 3.54 -4.81
C THR A 241 2.46 3.87 -4.32
N GLY A 242 3.33 2.88 -4.18
CA GLY A 242 4.62 3.04 -3.53
C GLY A 242 5.41 1.76 -3.41
N TRP A 243 6.35 1.73 -2.47
CA TRP A 243 7.09 0.53 -2.10
C TRP A 243 7.56 0.59 -0.64
N VAL A 244 7.82 -0.59 -0.10
CA VAL A 244 8.62 -0.77 1.11
C VAL A 244 10.07 -1.07 0.73
N GLU A 245 11.01 -0.51 1.48
CA GLU A 245 12.43 -0.86 1.44
C GLU A 245 12.83 -1.35 2.83
N GLN A 246 13.10 -2.65 2.95
CA GLN A 246 13.48 -3.29 4.21
C GLN A 246 14.97 -3.07 4.52
N PRO A 247 15.41 -3.25 5.78
CA PRO A 247 16.81 -3.03 6.18
C PRO A 247 17.85 -3.84 5.38
N ASN A 248 17.44 -4.99 4.83
CA ASN A 248 18.28 -5.83 3.97
C ASN A 248 18.37 -5.34 2.51
N GLY A 249 17.76 -4.19 2.18
CA GLY A 249 17.69 -3.63 0.83
C GLY A 249 16.64 -4.27 -0.09
N GLN A 250 15.83 -5.20 0.42
CA GLN A 250 14.72 -5.78 -0.33
C GLN A 250 13.65 -4.72 -0.58
N VAL A 251 13.21 -4.64 -1.84
CA VAL A 251 12.15 -3.73 -2.28
C VAL A 251 10.94 -4.54 -2.68
N THR A 252 9.79 -4.20 -2.10
CA THR A 252 8.48 -4.70 -2.55
C THR A 252 7.59 -3.51 -2.84
N ALA A 253 7.25 -3.33 -4.11
CA ALA A 253 6.30 -2.31 -4.54
C ALA A 253 4.87 -2.74 -4.25
N PHE A 254 4.00 -1.75 -4.03
CA PHE A 254 2.57 -1.95 -3.87
C PHE A 254 1.76 -0.88 -4.62
N SER A 255 0.55 -1.23 -4.99
CA SER A 255 -0.44 -0.30 -5.52
C SER A 255 -1.83 -0.71 -5.04
N LEU A 256 -2.40 0.07 -4.11
CA LEU A 256 -3.82 -0.02 -3.76
C LEU A 256 -4.63 0.77 -4.78
N ASN A 257 -5.70 0.17 -5.28
CA ASN A 257 -6.72 0.81 -6.10
C ASN A 257 -8.12 0.47 -5.55
N MET A 258 -8.96 1.48 -5.34
CA MET A 258 -10.30 1.30 -4.77
C MET A 258 -11.30 2.31 -5.33
N GLU A 259 -12.58 1.99 -5.21
CA GLU A 259 -13.65 2.96 -5.43
C GLU A 259 -13.76 3.93 -4.22
N MET A 260 -13.90 5.22 -4.51
CA MET A 260 -14.08 6.26 -3.49
C MET A 260 -15.56 6.64 -3.41
N LYS A 261 -16.23 6.25 -2.31
CA LYS A 261 -17.67 6.48 -2.10
C LYS A 261 -17.96 7.51 -1.01
N LYS A 262 -17.04 7.68 -0.06
CA LYS A 262 -17.21 8.51 1.14
C LYS A 262 -15.90 9.24 1.45
N ALA A 263 -15.98 10.41 2.08
CA ALA A 263 -14.80 11.19 2.48
C ALA A 263 -13.83 10.38 3.36
N ALA A 264 -14.35 9.53 4.25
CA ALA A 264 -13.55 8.65 5.11
C ALA A 264 -12.65 7.66 4.34
N HIS A 265 -12.94 7.37 3.06
CA HIS A 265 -12.06 6.52 2.25
C HIS A 265 -10.70 7.18 1.99
N ALA A 266 -10.61 8.51 2.15
CA ALA A 266 -9.36 9.24 1.98
C ALA A 266 -8.27 8.69 2.89
N GLU A 267 -8.56 8.54 4.19
CA GLU A 267 -7.65 7.99 5.19
C GLU A 267 -7.57 6.46 5.08
N ALA A 268 -8.68 5.79 4.73
CA ALA A 268 -8.73 4.34 4.64
C ALA A 268 -7.74 3.76 3.62
N ARG A 269 -7.40 4.49 2.55
CA ARG A 269 -6.36 4.08 1.58
C ARG A 269 -5.03 3.75 2.26
N LYS A 270 -4.54 4.64 3.14
CA LYS A 270 -3.29 4.43 3.88
C LYS A 270 -3.46 3.28 4.88
N ALA A 271 -4.54 3.29 5.64
CA ALA A 271 -4.79 2.28 6.68
C ALA A 271 -4.81 0.85 6.12
N ILE A 272 -5.51 0.62 5.00
CA ILE A 272 -5.58 -0.69 4.34
C ILE A 272 -4.20 -1.14 3.86
N VAL A 273 -3.42 -0.24 3.24
CA VAL A 273 -2.05 -0.58 2.81
C VAL A 273 -1.19 -0.98 4.01
N TYR A 274 -1.20 -0.19 5.08
CA TYR A 274 -0.38 -0.48 6.25
C TYR A 274 -0.76 -1.81 6.90
N GLN A 275 -2.06 -2.05 7.11
CA GLN A 275 -2.56 -3.30 7.64
C GLN A 275 -2.14 -4.48 6.76
N ALA A 276 -2.31 -4.38 5.43
CA ALA A 276 -1.94 -5.44 4.52
C ALA A 276 -0.42 -5.70 4.51
N LEU A 277 0.41 -4.65 4.53
CA LEU A 277 1.87 -4.80 4.59
C LEU A 277 2.31 -5.48 5.89
N GLN A 278 1.67 -5.20 7.02
CA GLN A 278 1.93 -5.90 8.28
C GLN A 278 1.53 -7.38 8.21
N GLN A 279 0.35 -7.68 7.65
CA GLN A 279 -0.13 -9.06 7.47
C GLN A 279 0.74 -9.88 6.51
N LEU A 280 1.40 -9.21 5.55
CA LEU A 280 2.36 -9.81 4.62
C LEU A 280 3.79 -9.89 5.20
N GLY A 281 4.02 -9.41 6.43
CA GLY A 281 5.36 -9.38 7.04
C GLY A 281 6.33 -8.40 6.36
N LEU A 282 5.80 -7.45 5.59
CA LEU A 282 6.56 -6.43 4.87
C LEU A 282 6.78 -5.15 5.68
N LEU A 283 6.01 -4.98 6.75
CA LEU A 283 6.12 -3.88 7.71
C LEU A 283 6.07 -4.43 9.14
N PRO A 284 6.85 -3.87 10.10
CA PRO A 284 6.70 -4.20 11.52
C PRO A 284 5.30 -3.91 12.05
N GLN A 285 4.86 -4.69 13.04
CA GLN A 285 3.60 -4.45 13.77
C GLN A 285 3.66 -3.17 14.61
#